data_AF-A0A2V6RYS0-F1
#
_entry.id   AF-A0A2V6RYS0-F1
#
_cell.length_a   1.000
_cell.length_b   1.000
_cell.length_c   1.000
_cell.angle_alpha   90.00
_cell.angle_beta   90.00
_cell.angle_gamma   90.00
#
_symmetry.space_group_name_H-M   'P 1'
#
loop_
_entity.id
_entity.type
_entity.pdbx_description
1 polymer ?
#
loop_
_entity_poly.entity_id
_entity_poly.type
_entity_poly.pdbx_seq_one_letter_code
_entity_poly.pdbx_strand_id
1 'polypeptide(L)'
;MKTLTVRLPEGLVAEIEAECRQRQRSKSDVVRERLTLAGGRRSRRVPPAVIADLVGSVDGLPADLSGQKKAYLKSTGYGRKRAR
;
A
#
# COMPACT_ATOMS: atom_id res chain seq x y z
N MET A 1 -7.02 -20.00 16.58
CA MET A 1 -7.36 -19.86 15.14
C MET A 1 -8.87 -19.66 15.05
N LYS A 2 -9.34 -18.70 14.25
CA LYS A 2 -10.78 -18.56 13.93
C LYS A 2 -11.02 -19.22 12.58
N THR A 3 -12.11 -19.95 12.45
CA THR A 3 -12.48 -20.64 11.19
C THR A 3 -13.42 -19.76 10.38
N LEU A 4 -13.17 -19.65 9.08
CA LEU A 4 -13.93 -18.82 8.16
C LEU A 4 -14.30 -19.69 6.95
N THR A 5 -15.60 -19.80 6.66
CA THR A 5 -16.11 -20.57 5.52
C THR A 5 -16.53 -19.60 4.43
N VAL A 6 -15.96 -19.76 3.24
CA VAL A 6 -16.21 -18.89 2.08
C VAL A 6 -16.43 -19.73 0.83
N ARG A 7 -17.34 -19.27 -0.03
CA ARG A 7 -17.50 -19.82 -1.38
C ARG A 7 -16.50 -19.15 -2.31
N LEU A 8 -15.74 -19.94 -3.04
CA LEU A 8 -14.71 -19.48 -3.95
C LEU A 8 -15.03 -19.91 -5.39
N PRO A 9 -14.69 -19.11 -6.41
CA PRO A 9 -14.76 -19.55 -7.80
C PRO A 9 -13.88 -20.78 -8.05
N GLU A 10 -14.34 -21.69 -8.91
CA GLU A 10 -13.66 -22.96 -9.18
C GLU A 10 -12.21 -22.76 -9.69
N GLY A 11 -11.99 -21.78 -10.56
CA GLY A 11 -10.65 -21.46 -11.06
C GLY A 11 -9.68 -21.08 -9.94
N LEU A 12 -10.15 -20.33 -8.94
CA LEU A 12 -9.32 -19.91 -7.80
C LEU A 12 -9.01 -21.10 -6.88
N VAL A 13 -9.93 -22.05 -6.75
CA VAL A 13 -9.67 -23.31 -6.03
C VAL A 13 -8.60 -24.12 -6.76
N ALA A 14 -8.70 -24.28 -8.08
CA ALA A 14 -7.72 -25.01 -8.89
C ALA A 14 -6.31 -24.42 -8.79
N GLU A 15 -6.18 -23.09 -8.81
CA GLU A 15 -4.89 -22.40 -8.60
C GLU A 15 -4.30 -22.69 -7.21
N ILE A 16 -5.12 -22.63 -6.16
CA ILE A 16 -4.66 -22.94 -4.80
C ILE A 16 -4.21 -24.39 -4.71
N GLU A 17 -4.94 -25.33 -5.31
CA GLU A 17 -4.56 -26.74 -5.31
C GLU A 17 -3.25 -26.99 -6.06
N ALA A 18 -3.04 -26.33 -7.20
CA ALA A 18 -1.80 -26.41 -7.94
C ALA A 18 -0.62 -25.90 -7.09
N GLU A 19 -0.78 -24.78 -6.39
CA GLU A 19 0.24 -24.25 -5.48
C GLU A 19 0.51 -25.17 -4.29
N CYS A 20 -0.55 -25.78 -3.73
CA CYS A 20 -0.40 -26.77 -2.65
C CYS A 20 0.47 -27.96 -3.10
N ARG A 21 0.25 -28.47 -4.32
CA ARG A 21 1.03 -29.57 -4.89
C ARG A 21 2.47 -29.14 -5.15
N GLN A 22 2.66 -27.97 -5.76
CA GLN A 22 3.99 -27.45 -6.09
C GLN A 22 4.85 -27.22 -4.85
N ARG A 23 4.25 -26.68 -3.78
CA ARG A 23 4.96 -26.30 -2.54
C ARG A 23 4.87 -27.33 -1.43
N GLN A 24 4.13 -28.42 -1.63
CA GLN A 24 3.85 -29.46 -0.63
C GLN A 24 3.31 -28.87 0.69
N ARG A 25 2.40 -27.90 0.58
CA ARG A 25 1.76 -27.22 1.73
C ARG A 25 0.29 -27.55 1.80
N SER A 26 -0.30 -27.45 2.99
CA SER A 26 -1.74 -27.63 3.13
C SER A 26 -2.52 -26.48 2.47
N LYS A 27 -3.73 -26.77 1.99
CA LYS A 27 -4.65 -25.75 1.44
C LYS A 27 -4.83 -24.58 2.40
N SER A 28 -4.99 -24.88 3.69
CA SER A 28 -5.16 -23.88 4.74
C SER A 28 -3.89 -23.06 4.99
N ASP A 29 -2.69 -23.62 4.80
CA ASP A 29 -1.44 -22.85 4.90
C ASP A 29 -1.30 -21.88 3.73
N VAL A 30 -1.51 -22.36 2.50
CA VAL A 30 -1.44 -21.53 1.27
C VAL A 30 -2.47 -20.40 1.33
N VAL A 31 -3.71 -20.69 1.74
CA VAL A 31 -4.77 -19.68 1.89
C VAL A 31 -4.40 -18.64 2.95
N ARG A 32 -3.91 -19.08 4.13
CA ARG A 32 -3.49 -18.16 5.20
C ARG A 32 -2.33 -17.28 4.76
N GLU A 33 -1.34 -17.83 4.09
CA GLU A 33 -0.19 -17.09 3.57
C GLU A 33 -0.62 -16.04 2.54
N ARG A 34 -1.41 -16.44 1.52
CA ARG A 34 -1.95 -15.52 0.52
C ARG A 34 -2.77 -14.39 1.16
N LEU A 35 -3.64 -14.70 2.12
CA LEU A 35 -4.43 -13.70 2.84
C LEU A 35 -3.54 -12.75 3.69
N THR A 36 -2.48 -13.27 4.30
CA THR A 36 -1.54 -12.48 5.10
C THR A 36 -0.74 -11.51 4.23
N LEU A 37 -0.24 -11.98 3.09
CA LEU A 37 0.49 -11.16 2.11
C LEU A 37 -0.42 -10.10 1.47
N ALA A 38 -1.67 -10.46 1.14
CA ALA A 38 -2.66 -9.52 0.63
C ALA A 38 -3.04 -8.46 1.67
N GLY A 39 -3.17 -8.85 2.95
CA GLY A 39 -3.39 -7.92 4.07
C GLY A 39 -2.21 -6.96 4.28
N GLY A 40 -0.97 -7.45 4.12
CA GLY A 40 0.25 -6.63 4.22
C GLY A 40 0.40 -5.58 3.12
N ARG A 41 -0.16 -5.82 1.92
CA ARG A 41 -0.15 -4.86 0.81
C ARG A 41 -1.06 -3.66 1.02
N ARG A 42 -2.07 -3.74 1.91
CA ARG A 42 -3.12 -2.71 1.98
C ARG A 42 -2.76 -1.42 2.72
N SER A 43 -1.63 -1.35 3.41
CA SER A 43 -1.01 -0.10 3.85
C SER A 43 0.16 -0.48 4.72
N ARG A 44 1.36 -0.61 4.16
CA ARG A 44 2.54 -0.39 4.99
C ARG A 44 2.53 1.10 5.33
N ARG A 45 1.90 1.46 6.46
CA ARG A 45 2.05 2.80 7.04
C ARG A 45 3.54 2.93 7.29
N VAL A 46 4.22 3.67 6.43
CA VAL A 46 5.63 3.98 6.63
C VAL A 46 5.68 4.78 7.92
N PRO A 47 6.37 4.30 8.98
CA PRO A 47 6.45 5.03 10.22
C PRO A 47 7.04 6.42 9.96
N PRO A 48 6.55 7.49 10.61
CA PRO A 48 7.13 8.83 10.48
C PRO A 48 8.64 8.86 10.76
N ALA A 49 9.13 7.92 11.58
CA ALA A 49 10.55 7.73 11.85
C ALA A 49 11.42 7.50 10.60
N VAL A 50 10.86 6.97 9.51
CA VAL A 50 11.58 6.71 8.26
C VAL A 50 11.95 8.00 7.52
N ILE A 51 11.24 9.11 7.81
CA ILE A 51 11.50 10.43 7.20
C ILE A 51 11.92 11.47 8.24
N ALA A 52 12.29 11.06 9.46
CA ALA A 52 12.57 11.97 10.56
C ALA A 52 13.73 12.93 10.26
N ASP A 53 14.70 12.47 9.47
CA ASP A 53 15.81 13.26 8.93
C ASP A 53 15.35 14.33 7.92
N LEU A 54 14.23 14.09 7.23
CA LEU A 54 13.66 15.01 6.25
C LEU A 54 12.65 15.99 6.86
N VAL A 55 12.05 15.66 8.01
CA VAL A 55 11.09 16.54 8.69
C VAL A 55 11.80 17.79 9.20
N GLY A 56 11.38 18.97 8.72
CA GLY A 56 11.98 20.26 9.10
C GLY A 56 13.25 20.62 8.32
N SER A 57 13.62 19.85 7.30
CA SER A 57 14.79 20.14 6.44
C SER A 57 14.62 21.35 5.53
N VAL A 58 13.45 21.99 5.51
CA VAL A 58 13.16 23.14 4.64
C VAL A 58 12.68 24.31 5.49
N ASP A 59 13.51 25.36 5.53
CA ASP A 59 13.23 26.59 6.25
C ASP A 59 12.52 27.64 5.38
N GLY A 60 11.96 28.67 6.03
CA GLY A 60 11.39 29.85 5.35
C GLY A 60 10.02 29.62 4.70
N LEU A 61 9.38 28.49 5.00
CA LEU A 61 8.13 28.07 4.42
C LEU A 61 6.93 28.27 5.39
N PRO A 62 5.73 28.58 4.86
CA PRO A 62 4.54 28.73 5.70
C PRO A 62 4.16 27.46 6.45
N ALA A 63 3.79 27.60 7.73
CA ALA A 63 3.42 26.49 8.60
C ALA A 63 2.19 25.70 8.14
N ASP A 64 1.35 26.28 7.28
CA ASP A 64 0.10 25.72 6.79
C ASP A 64 0.20 25.14 5.36
N LEU A 65 1.41 24.93 4.84
CA LEU A 65 1.64 24.37 3.50
C LEU A 65 0.88 23.06 3.22
N SER A 66 0.80 22.18 4.22
CA SER A 66 0.08 20.91 4.10
C SER A 66 -1.44 21.13 4.02
N GLY A 67 -1.98 22.08 4.78
CA GLY A 67 -3.39 22.44 4.82
C GLY A 67 -3.85 23.23 3.59
N GLN A 68 -3.02 24.15 3.09
CA GLN A 68 -3.32 25.02 1.95
C GLN A 68 -2.61 24.62 0.65
N LYS A 69 -2.24 23.33 0.51
CA LYS A 69 -1.47 22.80 -0.64
C LYS A 69 -1.92 23.34 -2.00
N LYS A 70 -3.22 23.36 -2.28
CA LYS A 70 -3.75 23.82 -3.59
C LYS A 70 -3.49 25.31 -3.85
N ALA A 71 -3.55 26.15 -2.82
CA ALA A 71 -3.32 27.59 -2.95
C ALA A 71 -1.84 27.86 -3.28
N TYR A 72 -0.93 27.27 -2.53
CA TYR A 72 0.51 27.43 -2.73
C TYR A 72 1.02 26.83 -4.05
N LEU A 73 0.48 25.68 -4.49
CA LEU A 73 0.85 25.12 -5.80
C LEU A 73 0.41 26.05 -6.96
N LYS A 74 -0.77 26.68 -6.85
CA LYS A 74 -1.23 27.63 -7.86
C LYS A 74 -0.38 28.91 -7.87
N SER A 75 -0.07 29.48 -6.71
CA SER A 75 0.67 30.74 -6.61
C SER A 75 2.14 30.61 -7.02
N THR A 76 2.76 29.45 -6.78
CA THR A 76 4.15 29.16 -7.21
C THR A 76 4.26 28.79 -8.70
N GLY A 77 3.16 28.83 -9.46
CA GLY A 77 3.15 28.54 -10.89
C GLY A 77 3.32 27.07 -11.24
N TYR A 78 3.17 26.16 -10.27
CA TYR A 78 3.23 24.73 -10.49
C TYR A 78 2.12 24.26 -11.45
N GLY A 79 2.44 23.32 -12.34
CA GLY A 79 1.49 22.76 -13.31
C GLY A 79 1.21 23.62 -14.55
N ARG A 80 1.90 24.76 -14.73
CA ARG A 80 1.86 25.47 -16.01
C ARG A 80 2.67 24.72 -17.06
N LYS A 81 2.04 24.45 -18.21
CA LYS A 81 2.69 23.87 -19.38
C LYS A 81 3.75 24.85 -19.88
N ARG A 82 5.03 24.46 -19.82
CA ARG A 82 6.11 25.28 -20.41
C ARG A 82 5.91 25.31 -21.93
N ALA A 83 5.97 26.51 -22.52
CA ALA A 83 6.07 26.64 -23.97
C ALA A 83 7.38 25.96 -24.39
N ARG A 84 7.28 25.12 -25.43
CA ARG A 84 8.40 24.30 -25.92
C ARG A 84 9.23 25.11 -26.91
#